data_AF-A0A7Y5VAB5-F1
#
_entry.id   AF-A0A7Y5VAB5-F1
#
_cell.length_a   1.000
_cell.length_b   1.000
_cell.length_c   1.000
_cell.angle_alpha   90.00
_cell.angle_beta   90.00
_cell.angle_gamma   90.00
#
_symmetry.space_group_name_H-M   'P 1'
#
loop_
_entity.id
_entity.type
_entity.pdbx_description
1 polymer ?
#
loop_
_entity_poly.entity_id
_entity_poly.type
_entity_poly.pdbx_seq_one_letter_code
_entity_poly.pdbx_strand_id
1 'polypeptide(L)'
;MRPSPVVRAVIAGVLLTAGNARAQTGGNAGDTVSGKGTLASPVVVAPRAVTRAFAADAGTRDLAGRERGALPSLPAGIAPRSARVAASPRSEWWAPAASAVLPGAGQARLRQDRFVAYLAVEGFLWARYAVDHRAGVEQRSQYRDLALRVSRAPFPGPKPQGDFEYYERMEHWIASGVYDSDPGPGLVPETDTTTFNGAMWRLARKTYWSSPTAPPPVGSAAYDAALRFYQQYAVRPEFQWSWRDTPLHQDIYRRHIRASNDAFRRTITDLGAVIANHALSTVDAYVSLRLRLRDASAGADAGVDLGTSVSFRTLGSIVRRARSSTPE
;
A
#
# COMPACT_ATOMS: atom_id res chain seq x y z
N MET A 1 12.14 18.59 -22.57
CA MET A 1 11.15 19.26 -21.68
C MET A 1 11.44 18.89 -20.24
N ARG A 2 11.68 19.86 -19.35
CA ARG A 2 11.85 19.57 -17.92
C ARG A 2 10.46 19.39 -17.28
N PRO A 3 10.23 18.35 -16.46
CA PRO A 3 8.96 18.18 -15.78
C PRO A 3 8.69 19.36 -14.84
N SER A 4 7.41 19.74 -14.72
CA SER A 4 7.00 20.83 -13.84
C SER A 4 7.32 20.52 -12.36
N PRO A 5 7.55 21.53 -11.51
CA PRO A 5 7.87 21.33 -10.10
C PRO A 5 6.83 20.48 -9.35
N VAL A 6 5.57 20.52 -9.78
CA VAL A 6 4.47 19.71 -9.22
C VAL A 6 4.68 18.21 -9.52
N VAL A 7 5.09 17.86 -10.75
CA VAL A 7 5.37 16.46 -11.12
C VAL A 7 6.57 15.92 -10.35
N ARG A 8 7.59 16.76 -10.09
CA ARG A 8 8.74 16.39 -9.25
C ARG A 8 8.34 16.17 -7.79
N ALA A 9 7.42 16.98 -7.25
CA ALA A 9 6.95 16.84 -5.88
C ALA A 9 6.11 15.55 -5.68
N VAL A 10 5.27 15.19 -6.64
CA VAL A 10 4.46 13.95 -6.58
C VAL A 10 5.36 12.71 -6.70
N ILE A 11 6.33 12.70 -7.62
CA ILE A 11 7.30 11.60 -7.76
C ILE A 11 8.17 11.48 -6.49
N ALA A 12 8.61 12.60 -5.91
CA ALA A 12 9.37 12.59 -4.66
C ALA A 12 8.54 12.08 -3.47
N GLY A 13 7.27 12.49 -3.35
CA GLY A 13 6.38 12.05 -2.27
C GLY A 13 6.08 10.55 -2.29
N VAL A 14 5.90 9.97 -3.48
CA VAL A 14 5.66 8.52 -3.67
C VAL A 14 6.93 7.69 -3.40
N LEU A 15 8.12 8.22 -3.72
CA LEU A 15 9.39 7.53 -3.43
C LEU A 15 9.79 7.62 -1.94
N LEU A 16 9.45 8.71 -1.25
CA LEU A 16 9.74 8.89 0.18
C LEU A 16 8.87 8.04 1.11
N THR A 17 7.63 7.73 0.72
CA THR A 17 6.73 6.85 1.50
C THR A 17 7.11 5.37 1.37
N ALA A 18 7.64 4.94 0.21
CA ALA A 18 8.13 3.57 0.03
C ALA A 18 9.46 3.28 0.76
N GLY A 19 10.31 4.29 0.97
CA GLY A 19 11.60 4.14 1.67
C GLY A 19 11.47 3.98 3.19
N ASN A 20 10.48 4.63 3.81
CA ASN A 20 10.34 4.62 5.27
C ASN A 20 9.72 3.34 5.84
N ALA A 21 9.01 2.55 5.03
CA ALA A 21 8.45 1.26 5.46
C ALA A 21 9.52 0.19 5.74
N ARG A 22 10.77 0.38 5.25
CA ARG A 22 11.87 -0.58 5.42
C ARG A 22 12.76 -0.30 6.64
N ALA A 23 12.57 0.83 7.34
CA ALA A 23 13.47 1.29 8.40
C ALA A 23 12.95 1.10 9.83
N GLN A 24 11.74 0.55 10.05
CA GLN A 24 11.12 0.46 11.39
C GLN A 24 11.15 -0.93 12.06
N THR A 25 11.97 -1.87 11.59
CA THR A 25 12.13 -3.20 12.23
C THR A 25 13.41 -3.35 13.06
N GLY A 26 14.05 -2.26 13.48
CA GLY A 26 15.21 -2.29 14.38
C GLY A 26 14.90 -1.58 15.70
N GLY A 27 14.18 -2.23 16.61
CA GLY A 27 13.85 -1.70 17.94
C GLY A 27 14.53 -2.52 19.04
N ASN A 28 15.52 -1.91 19.69
CA ASN A 28 16.29 -2.42 20.83
C ASN A 28 15.41 -2.99 21.95
N ALA A 29 15.73 -4.22 22.38
CA ALA A 29 15.27 -4.79 23.64
C ALA A 29 16.20 -4.37 24.77
N GLY A 30 15.68 -3.59 25.71
CA GLY A 30 16.38 -3.21 26.94
C GLY A 30 15.67 -2.07 27.64
N ASP A 31 14.58 -2.37 28.35
CA ASP A 31 14.38 -1.88 29.73
C ASP A 31 13.10 -2.43 30.34
N THR A 32 13.26 -3.15 31.44
CA THR A 32 12.23 -3.51 32.41
C THR A 32 11.95 -2.34 33.33
N VAL A 33 10.72 -1.80 33.33
CA VAL A 33 10.14 -1.14 34.50
C VAL A 33 8.68 -1.53 34.66
N SER A 34 8.40 -2.04 35.86
CA SER A 34 7.09 -2.32 36.44
C SER A 34 6.19 -1.07 36.44
N GLY A 35 4.97 -1.19 35.90
CA GLY A 35 3.96 -0.15 35.96
C GLY A 35 2.59 -0.65 35.54
N LYS A 36 1.69 -0.82 36.51
CA LYS A 36 0.25 -1.01 36.27
C LYS A 36 -0.28 0.18 35.47
N GLY A 37 -0.65 -0.04 34.22
CA GLY A 37 -1.28 0.95 33.36
C GLY A 37 -2.22 0.28 32.38
N THR A 38 -3.52 0.30 32.69
CA THR A 38 -4.59 -0.02 31.76
C THR A 38 -4.52 0.97 30.59
N LEU A 39 -4.08 0.52 29.42
CA LEU A 39 -4.19 1.28 28.18
C LEU A 39 -5.04 0.49 27.19
N ALA A 40 -6.24 1.02 26.97
CA ALA A 40 -7.19 0.58 25.98
C ALA A 40 -6.55 0.61 24.58
N SER A 41 -6.76 -0.47 23.82
CA SER A 41 -6.49 -0.50 22.39
C SER A 41 -7.34 0.57 21.67
N PRO A 42 -6.83 1.25 20.63
CA PRO A 42 -7.68 2.06 19.79
C PRO A 42 -8.63 1.13 19.02
N VAL A 43 -9.92 1.18 19.40
CA VAL A 43 -11.01 0.66 18.58
C VAL A 43 -11.05 1.51 17.32
N VAL A 44 -10.56 0.96 16.20
CA VAL A 44 -10.86 1.51 14.88
C VAL A 44 -12.32 1.16 14.58
N VAL A 45 -13.22 2.08 14.90
CA VAL A 45 -14.62 2.03 14.48
C VAL A 45 -14.64 2.27 12.97
N ALA A 46 -14.79 1.18 12.20
CA ALA A 46 -15.11 1.29 10.78
C ALA A 46 -16.47 2.00 10.62
N PRO A 47 -16.62 2.97 9.72
CA PRO A 47 -17.92 3.56 9.44
C PRO A 47 -18.85 2.48 8.87
N ARG A 48 -19.97 2.28 9.56
CA ARG A 48 -21.07 1.42 9.14
C ARG A 48 -21.74 2.09 7.93
N ALA A 49 -21.27 1.79 6.73
CA ALA A 49 -21.90 2.24 5.50
C ALA A 49 -23.13 1.39 5.20
N VAL A 50 -24.24 2.08 4.99
CA VAL A 50 -25.56 1.60 4.61
C VAL A 50 -25.49 0.67 3.40
N THR A 51 -25.87 -0.59 3.59
CA THR A 51 -26.17 -1.52 2.51
C THR A 51 -27.45 -1.06 1.80
N ARG A 52 -27.31 -0.41 0.65
CA ARG A 52 -28.38 -0.35 -0.35
C ARG A 52 -28.00 -1.28 -1.50
N ALA A 53 -28.76 -2.36 -1.62
CA ALA A 53 -28.67 -3.30 -2.71
C ALA A 53 -29.00 -2.60 -4.03
N PHE A 54 -28.08 -2.67 -5.00
CA PHE A 54 -28.43 -2.54 -6.41
C PHE A 54 -28.41 -3.95 -7.00
N ALA A 55 -29.60 -4.51 -7.18
CA ALA A 55 -29.82 -5.62 -8.08
C ALA A 55 -29.59 -5.11 -9.50
N ALA A 56 -28.56 -5.63 -10.17
CA ALA A 56 -28.39 -5.46 -11.61
C ALA A 56 -29.28 -6.50 -12.29
N ASP A 57 -30.40 -6.05 -12.84
CA ASP A 57 -31.18 -6.84 -13.78
C ASP A 57 -30.60 -6.62 -15.18
N ALA A 58 -30.14 -7.71 -15.79
CA ALA A 58 -29.50 -7.74 -17.10
C ALA A 58 -30.30 -8.68 -17.99
N GLY A 59 -31.03 -8.10 -18.94
CA GLY A 59 -31.78 -8.80 -19.98
C GLY A 59 -32.87 -7.85 -20.48
N THR A 60 -33.20 -7.71 -21.75
CA THR A 60 -32.79 -8.42 -22.96
C THR A 60 -33.21 -7.49 -24.10
N ARG A 61 -32.41 -7.41 -25.15
CA ARG A 61 -32.82 -6.79 -26.41
C ARG A 61 -33.96 -7.60 -26.99
N ASP A 62 -35.04 -6.94 -27.40
CA ASP A 62 -35.86 -7.48 -28.48
C ASP A 62 -36.33 -6.36 -29.41
N LEU A 63 -36.16 -6.64 -30.70
CA LEU A 63 -36.46 -5.80 -31.84
C LEU A 63 -37.82 -6.23 -32.39
N ALA A 64 -38.83 -5.36 -32.37
CA ALA A 64 -39.99 -5.53 -33.23
C ALA A 64 -40.60 -4.16 -33.55
N GLY A 65 -40.75 -3.92 -34.85
CA GLY A 65 -41.18 -2.65 -35.41
C GLY A 65 -42.63 -2.28 -35.12
N ARG A 66 -42.89 -0.98 -35.25
CA ARG A 66 -44.22 -0.48 -35.56
C ARG A 66 -44.11 0.85 -36.29
N GLU A 67 -44.49 0.83 -37.56
CA GLU A 67 -44.87 2.00 -38.32
C GLU A 67 -46.04 2.74 -37.65
N ARG A 68 -46.03 4.07 -37.69
CA ARG A 68 -47.14 4.94 -38.14
C ARG A 68 -46.86 6.40 -37.82
N GLY A 69 -47.21 7.26 -38.77
CA GLY A 69 -47.79 8.57 -38.48
C GLY A 69 -46.91 9.77 -38.80
N ALA A 70 -46.94 10.18 -40.07
CA ALA A 70 -46.55 11.51 -40.50
C ALA A 70 -47.48 12.56 -39.89
N LEU A 71 -46.91 13.61 -39.29
CA LEU A 71 -47.57 14.86 -38.93
C LEU A 71 -46.60 16.04 -39.18
N PRO A 72 -47.13 17.25 -39.43
CA PRO A 72 -46.52 18.25 -40.31
C PRO A 72 -45.34 19.01 -39.69
N SER A 73 -44.43 19.39 -40.57
CA SER A 73 -43.29 20.28 -40.36
C SER A 73 -43.72 21.66 -39.85
N LEU A 74 -43.39 21.96 -38.59
CA LEU A 74 -43.41 23.31 -38.04
C LEU A 74 -42.09 24.03 -38.39
N PRO A 75 -42.13 25.33 -38.70
CA PRO A 75 -40.95 26.11 -39.08
C PRO A 75 -39.97 26.21 -37.91
N ALA A 76 -38.68 26.17 -38.28
CA ALA A 76 -37.52 26.29 -37.42
C ALA A 76 -37.55 27.57 -36.58
N GLY A 77 -38.14 27.47 -35.40
CA GLY A 77 -37.86 28.37 -34.30
C GLY A 77 -36.45 28.08 -33.80
N ILE A 78 -35.55 29.03 -34.01
CA ILE A 78 -34.20 29.06 -33.44
C ILE A 78 -34.37 29.03 -31.92
N ALA A 79 -34.40 27.83 -31.35
CA ALA A 79 -34.23 27.64 -29.93
C ALA A 79 -32.81 28.13 -29.61
N PRO A 80 -32.62 29.11 -28.71
CA PRO A 80 -31.28 29.49 -28.30
C PRO A 80 -30.64 28.23 -27.74
N ARG A 81 -29.53 27.81 -28.38
CA ARG A 81 -28.61 26.82 -27.82
C ARG A 81 -28.41 27.22 -26.38
N SER A 82 -28.91 26.40 -25.47
CA SER A 82 -28.75 26.59 -24.03
C SER A 82 -27.30 26.96 -23.82
N ALA A 83 -27.07 28.20 -23.39
CA ALA A 83 -25.74 28.68 -23.07
C ALA A 83 -25.16 27.63 -22.11
N ARG A 84 -24.19 26.85 -22.60
CA ARG A 84 -23.33 26.07 -21.73
C ARG A 84 -22.69 27.14 -20.85
N VAL A 85 -23.24 27.32 -19.66
CA VAL A 85 -22.66 28.16 -18.63
C VAL A 85 -21.21 27.68 -18.55
N ALA A 86 -20.29 28.51 -19.04
CA ALA A 86 -18.89 28.22 -19.05
C ALA A 86 -18.52 28.00 -17.59
N ALA A 87 -18.39 26.73 -17.19
CA ALA A 87 -17.98 26.37 -15.85
C ALA A 87 -16.69 27.14 -15.58
N SER A 88 -16.71 27.98 -14.55
CA SER A 88 -15.57 28.85 -14.27
C SER A 88 -14.32 27.99 -14.08
N PRO A 89 -13.28 28.14 -14.92
CA PRO A 89 -12.13 27.24 -14.98
C PRO A 89 -11.30 27.23 -13.68
N ARG A 90 -11.54 28.19 -12.78
CA ARG A 90 -10.88 28.28 -11.47
C ARG A 90 -11.36 27.26 -10.44
N SER A 91 -12.48 26.55 -10.65
CA SER A 91 -13.01 25.61 -9.65
C SER A 91 -12.61 24.14 -9.85
N GLU A 92 -11.91 23.79 -10.92
CA GLU A 92 -11.64 22.39 -11.31
C GLU A 92 -10.16 21.98 -11.21
N TRP A 93 -9.25 22.90 -10.83
CA TRP A 93 -7.80 22.61 -10.75
C TRP A 93 -7.43 21.55 -9.70
N TRP A 94 -8.28 21.34 -8.69
CA TRP A 94 -8.07 20.33 -7.65
C TRP A 94 -8.57 18.93 -8.04
N ALA A 95 -9.15 18.74 -9.22
CA ALA A 95 -9.63 17.42 -9.67
C ALA A 95 -8.55 16.32 -9.61
N PRO A 96 -7.28 16.56 -10.01
CA PRO A 96 -6.22 15.56 -9.84
C PRO A 96 -5.92 15.28 -8.36
N ALA A 97 -5.92 16.31 -7.51
CA ALA A 97 -5.72 16.14 -6.07
C ALA A 97 -6.86 15.33 -5.43
N ALA A 98 -8.10 15.48 -5.92
CA ALA A 98 -9.23 14.65 -5.50
C ALA A 98 -8.99 13.17 -5.82
N SER A 99 -8.57 12.86 -7.06
CA SER A 99 -8.28 11.49 -7.48
C SER A 99 -7.11 10.85 -6.74
N ALA A 100 -6.18 11.64 -6.22
CA ALA A 100 -5.09 11.14 -5.38
C ALA A 100 -5.61 10.65 -4.01
N VAL A 101 -6.63 11.32 -3.45
CA VAL A 101 -7.24 10.92 -2.16
C VAL A 101 -8.24 9.80 -2.34
N LEU A 102 -9.11 9.90 -3.34
CA LEU A 102 -10.14 8.91 -3.64
C LEU A 102 -10.13 8.64 -5.14
N PRO A 103 -9.85 7.40 -5.58
CA PRO A 103 -9.72 7.10 -6.99
C PRO A 103 -11.06 7.31 -7.69
N GLY A 104 -11.03 8.03 -8.80
CA GLY A 104 -12.19 8.43 -9.58
C GLY A 104 -12.82 9.77 -9.13
N ALA A 105 -12.41 10.37 -8.01
CA ALA A 105 -13.04 11.60 -7.52
C ALA A 105 -12.87 12.80 -8.48
N GLY A 106 -11.73 12.92 -9.16
CA GLY A 106 -11.53 13.93 -10.20
C GLY A 106 -12.47 13.74 -11.38
N GLN A 107 -12.66 12.50 -11.84
CA GLN A 107 -13.57 12.13 -12.92
C GLN A 107 -15.03 12.40 -12.52
N ALA A 108 -15.42 12.03 -11.29
CA ALA A 108 -16.74 12.33 -10.75
C ALA A 108 -16.99 13.84 -10.69
N ARG A 109 -15.98 14.60 -10.28
CA ARG A 109 -16.05 16.07 -10.26
C ARG A 109 -16.18 16.66 -11.66
N LEU A 110 -15.47 16.08 -12.63
CA LEU A 110 -15.60 16.38 -14.04
C LEU A 110 -16.90 15.83 -14.65
N ARG A 111 -17.77 15.15 -13.90
CA ARG A 111 -19.01 14.50 -14.39
C ARG A 111 -18.75 13.47 -15.50
N GLN A 112 -17.66 12.73 -15.40
CA GLN A 112 -17.35 11.60 -16.28
C GLN A 112 -17.71 10.29 -15.58
N ASP A 113 -18.45 9.42 -16.25
CA ASP A 113 -18.92 8.14 -15.69
C ASP A 113 -17.79 7.15 -15.36
N ARG A 114 -16.57 7.40 -15.85
CA ARG A 114 -15.38 6.58 -15.62
C ARG A 114 -14.98 6.46 -14.15
N PHE A 115 -15.49 7.34 -13.27
CA PHE A 115 -15.26 7.22 -11.82
C PHE A 115 -15.76 5.89 -11.26
N VAL A 116 -16.84 5.33 -11.82
CA VAL A 116 -17.43 4.06 -11.37
C VAL A 116 -16.44 2.91 -11.58
N ALA A 117 -15.70 2.91 -12.70
CA ALA A 117 -14.71 1.87 -12.98
C ALA A 117 -13.57 1.89 -11.95
N TYR A 118 -13.03 3.07 -11.62
CA TYR A 118 -11.98 3.20 -10.61
C TYR A 118 -12.46 2.76 -9.22
N LEU A 119 -13.68 3.15 -8.83
CA LEU A 119 -14.27 2.75 -7.55
C LEU A 119 -14.55 1.23 -7.49
N ALA A 120 -15.00 0.63 -8.59
CA ALA A 120 -15.23 -0.81 -8.65
C ALA A 120 -13.93 -1.61 -8.49
N VAL A 121 -12.86 -1.19 -9.19
CA VAL A 121 -11.52 -1.78 -9.04
C VAL A 121 -10.99 -1.61 -7.62
N GLU A 122 -11.09 -0.40 -7.07
CA GLU A 122 -10.66 -0.08 -5.71
C GLU A 122 -11.37 -0.97 -4.68
N GLY A 123 -12.71 -1.06 -4.76
CA GLY A 123 -13.51 -1.90 -3.87
C GLY A 123 -13.14 -3.38 -3.95
N PHE A 124 -12.88 -3.90 -5.15
CA PHE A 124 -12.40 -5.26 -5.34
C PHE A 124 -11.02 -5.49 -4.71
N LEU A 125 -10.08 -4.56 -4.89
CA LEU A 125 -8.74 -4.66 -4.32
C LEU A 125 -8.75 -4.62 -2.79
N TRP A 126 -9.58 -3.75 -2.18
CA TRP A 126 -9.77 -3.75 -0.73
C TRP A 126 -10.38 -5.04 -0.19
N ALA A 127 -11.33 -5.62 -0.92
CA ALA A 127 -11.91 -6.91 -0.55
C ALA A 127 -10.85 -8.02 -0.56
N ARG A 128 -10.01 -8.08 -1.60
CA ARG A 128 -8.88 -9.02 -1.68
C ARG A 128 -7.87 -8.82 -0.55
N TYR A 129 -7.44 -7.58 -0.33
CA TYR A 129 -6.54 -7.21 0.76
C TYR A 129 -7.07 -7.71 2.10
N ALA A 130 -8.35 -7.50 2.39
CA ALA A 130 -8.96 -7.93 3.65
C ALA A 130 -8.98 -9.46 3.81
N VAL A 131 -9.25 -10.20 2.73
CA VAL A 131 -9.24 -11.68 2.72
C VAL A 131 -7.81 -12.19 2.92
N ASP A 132 -6.84 -11.72 2.14
CA ASP A 132 -5.45 -12.16 2.23
C ASP A 132 -4.82 -11.79 3.59
N HIS A 133 -5.13 -10.61 4.13
CA HIS A 133 -4.65 -10.20 5.45
C HIS A 133 -5.21 -11.12 6.56
N ARG A 134 -6.51 -11.43 6.53
CA ARG A 134 -7.14 -12.36 7.49
C ARG A 134 -6.52 -13.76 7.39
N ALA A 135 -6.34 -14.26 6.17
CA ALA A 135 -5.67 -15.54 5.94
C ALA A 135 -4.25 -15.55 6.50
N GLY A 136 -3.47 -14.47 6.30
CA GLY A 136 -2.13 -14.32 6.86
C GLY A 136 -2.09 -14.39 8.39
N VAL A 137 -3.03 -13.69 9.05
CA VAL A 137 -3.18 -13.70 10.53
C VAL A 137 -3.62 -15.07 11.05
N GLU A 138 -4.55 -15.73 10.37
CA GLU A 138 -5.03 -17.06 10.73
C GLU A 138 -3.94 -18.13 10.59
N GLN A 139 -3.22 -18.15 9.47
CA GLN A 139 -2.09 -19.06 9.29
C GLN A 139 -0.99 -18.82 10.33
N ARG A 140 -0.82 -17.55 10.73
CA ARG A 140 0.10 -17.16 11.80
C ARG A 140 -0.32 -17.69 13.17
N SER A 141 -1.60 -17.61 13.53
CA SER A 141 -2.05 -18.22 14.78
C SER A 141 -1.89 -19.74 14.75
N GLN A 142 -2.22 -20.39 13.62
CA GLN A 142 -2.14 -21.84 13.46
C GLN A 142 -0.72 -22.41 13.67
N TYR A 143 0.33 -21.81 13.09
CA TYR A 143 1.69 -22.33 13.32
C TYR A 143 2.17 -22.08 14.76
N ARG A 144 1.81 -20.95 15.38
CA ARG A 144 2.19 -20.62 16.77
C ARG A 144 1.57 -21.60 17.75
N ASP A 145 0.29 -21.86 17.56
CA ASP A 145 -0.48 -22.86 18.27
C ASP A 145 0.11 -24.26 18.15
N LEU A 146 0.49 -24.65 16.92
CA LEU A 146 1.09 -25.95 16.64
C LEU A 146 2.46 -26.09 17.33
N ALA A 147 3.30 -25.06 17.27
CA ALA A 147 4.57 -25.05 18.00
C ALA A 147 4.36 -25.19 19.51
N LEU A 148 3.43 -24.43 20.09
CA LEU A 148 3.12 -24.51 21.52
C LEU A 148 2.63 -25.91 21.96
N ARG A 149 1.71 -26.49 21.19
CA ARG A 149 1.07 -27.78 21.53
C ARG A 149 1.92 -29.01 21.21
N VAL A 150 2.88 -28.91 20.29
CA VAL A 150 3.65 -30.06 19.82
C VAL A 150 5.12 -29.90 20.19
N SER A 151 5.83 -28.96 19.56
CA SER A 151 7.29 -28.87 19.74
C SER A 151 7.70 -28.38 21.13
N ARG A 152 6.85 -27.58 21.78
CA ARG A 152 7.09 -27.03 23.11
C ARG A 152 6.32 -27.77 24.21
N ALA A 153 5.50 -28.76 23.87
CA ALA A 153 4.72 -29.50 24.87
C ALA A 153 5.59 -30.26 25.89
N PRO A 154 6.67 -30.95 25.50
CA PRO A 154 7.49 -31.73 26.43
C PRO A 154 8.23 -30.91 27.49
N PHE A 155 8.43 -29.61 27.26
CA PHE A 155 9.20 -28.75 28.15
C PHE A 155 8.29 -28.13 29.23
N PRO A 156 8.67 -28.21 30.52
CA PRO A 156 7.91 -27.63 31.61
C PRO A 156 8.07 -26.11 31.68
N GLY A 157 7.21 -25.46 32.47
CA GLY A 157 7.30 -24.03 32.77
C GLY A 157 6.49 -23.13 31.83
N PRO A 158 6.61 -21.79 32.02
CA PRO A 158 5.93 -20.80 31.20
C PRO A 158 6.35 -20.91 29.74
N LYS A 159 5.37 -20.78 28.82
CA LYS A 159 5.59 -20.84 27.37
C LYS A 159 5.26 -19.49 26.73
N PRO A 160 6.09 -18.45 26.94
CA PRO A 160 5.86 -17.15 26.33
C PRO A 160 5.85 -17.27 24.80
N GLN A 161 5.06 -16.43 24.14
CA GLN A 161 5.10 -16.32 22.68
C GLN A 161 6.35 -15.54 22.28
N GLY A 162 7.15 -16.10 21.37
CA GLY A 162 8.32 -15.41 20.83
C GLY A 162 7.96 -14.45 19.69
N ASP A 163 8.99 -13.76 19.20
CA ASP A 163 8.95 -12.97 17.96
C ASP A 163 8.89 -13.86 16.72
N PHE A 164 8.89 -13.26 15.54
CA PHE A 164 8.83 -14.00 14.28
C PHE A 164 10.11 -14.82 14.05
N GLU A 165 11.28 -14.24 14.33
CA GLU A 165 12.58 -14.88 14.18
C GLU A 165 12.67 -16.17 15.01
N TYR A 166 12.06 -16.22 16.19
CA TYR A 166 11.93 -17.43 17.00
C TYR A 166 11.20 -18.57 16.27
N TYR A 167 10.08 -18.26 15.62
CA TYR A 167 9.32 -19.24 14.85
C TYR A 167 10.05 -19.67 13.57
N GLU A 168 10.79 -18.78 12.92
CA GLU A 168 11.66 -19.14 11.79
C GLU A 168 12.80 -20.06 12.21
N ARG A 169 13.41 -19.84 13.38
CA ARG A 169 14.43 -20.77 13.92
C ARG A 169 13.85 -22.17 14.11
N MET A 170 12.62 -22.28 14.61
CA MET A 170 11.89 -23.56 14.75
C MET A 170 11.61 -24.26 13.41
N GLU A 171 11.53 -23.51 12.30
CA GLU A 171 11.35 -24.05 10.96
C GLU A 171 12.61 -24.79 10.47
N HIS A 172 13.78 -24.18 10.73
CA HIS A 172 15.06 -24.60 10.20
C HIS A 172 15.75 -25.67 11.05
N TRP A 173 15.52 -25.65 12.37
CA TRP A 173 16.18 -26.54 13.32
C TRP A 173 15.20 -27.56 13.91
N ILE A 174 15.60 -28.83 13.93
CA ILE A 174 14.80 -29.91 14.53
C ILE A 174 14.59 -29.68 16.03
N ALA A 175 15.54 -29.06 16.73
CA ALA A 175 15.44 -28.74 18.14
C ALA A 175 16.28 -27.51 18.49
N SER A 176 15.90 -26.82 19.56
CA SER A 176 16.72 -25.74 20.12
C SER A 176 18.01 -26.25 20.73
N GLY A 177 18.03 -27.48 21.26
CA GLY A 177 19.06 -27.93 22.20
C GLY A 177 18.76 -27.46 23.61
N VAL A 178 19.61 -27.83 24.56
CA VAL A 178 19.52 -27.37 25.95
C VAL A 178 20.27 -26.03 26.07
N TYR A 179 19.79 -25.12 26.92
CA TYR A 179 20.53 -23.88 27.16
C TYR A 179 21.75 -24.12 28.04
N ASP A 180 21.55 -24.91 29.10
CA ASP A 180 22.56 -25.34 30.06
C ASP A 180 22.49 -26.86 30.22
N SER A 181 23.56 -27.55 29.85
CA SER A 181 23.61 -29.02 29.90
C SER A 181 23.90 -29.59 31.28
N ASP A 182 24.29 -28.75 32.25
CA ASP A 182 24.61 -29.16 33.62
C ASP A 182 23.84 -28.28 34.62
N PRO A 183 23.13 -28.83 35.63
CA PRO A 183 22.53 -28.05 36.71
C PRO A 183 23.53 -27.46 37.73
N GLY A 184 24.84 -27.62 37.49
CA GLY A 184 25.90 -27.03 38.32
C GLY A 184 25.90 -25.49 38.38
N PRO A 185 26.84 -24.89 39.13
CA PRO A 185 26.90 -23.44 39.31
C PRO A 185 27.36 -22.66 38.07
N GLY A 186 27.85 -23.36 37.04
CA GLY A 186 28.37 -22.76 35.81
C GLY A 186 27.55 -23.17 34.59
N LEU A 187 27.29 -22.20 33.71
CA LEU A 187 26.64 -22.47 32.42
C LEU A 187 27.53 -23.38 31.58
N VAL A 188 27.01 -24.55 31.20
CA VAL A 188 27.65 -25.49 30.27
C VAL A 188 26.91 -25.47 28.94
N PRO A 189 27.39 -24.71 27.94
CA PRO A 189 26.73 -24.59 26.65
C PRO A 189 26.56 -25.93 25.93
N GLU A 190 25.47 -26.04 25.17
CA GLU A 190 25.18 -27.18 24.31
C GLU A 190 26.32 -27.44 23.31
N THR A 191 26.69 -28.70 23.13
CA THR A 191 27.77 -29.10 22.21
C THR A 191 27.26 -29.80 20.95
N ASP A 192 26.01 -30.28 20.94
CA ASP A 192 25.39 -30.86 19.75
C ASP A 192 25.11 -29.78 18.70
N THR A 193 25.99 -29.68 17.71
CA THR A 193 25.90 -28.68 16.65
C THR A 193 24.76 -28.90 15.65
N THR A 194 24.00 -29.99 15.77
CA THR A 194 22.75 -30.21 15.02
C THR A 194 21.55 -29.52 15.66
N THR A 195 21.71 -28.97 16.86
CA THR A 195 20.75 -28.10 17.53
C THR A 195 21.08 -26.62 17.33
N PHE A 196 20.09 -25.76 17.50
CA PHE A 196 20.30 -24.31 17.39
C PHE A 196 21.33 -23.79 18.41
N ASN A 197 21.19 -24.15 19.70
CA ASN A 197 22.07 -23.71 20.77
C ASN A 197 23.50 -24.24 20.55
N GLY A 198 23.67 -25.51 20.19
CA GLY A 198 25.01 -26.02 19.89
C GLY A 198 25.66 -25.36 18.66
N ALA A 199 24.86 -24.95 17.68
CA ALA A 199 25.35 -24.16 16.55
C ALA A 199 25.75 -22.73 16.97
N MET A 200 24.99 -22.08 17.86
CA MET A 200 25.35 -20.79 18.44
C MET A 200 26.62 -20.87 19.27
N TRP A 201 26.80 -21.94 20.05
CA TRP A 201 28.03 -22.15 20.81
C TRP A 201 29.23 -22.36 19.89
N ARG A 202 29.09 -23.19 18.85
CA ARG A 202 30.14 -23.35 17.83
C ARG A 202 30.48 -22.02 17.16
N LEU A 203 29.49 -21.18 16.87
CA LEU A 203 29.72 -19.85 16.29
C LEU A 203 30.51 -18.97 17.25
N ALA A 204 30.12 -18.89 18.52
CA ALA A 204 30.84 -18.13 19.55
C ALA A 204 32.32 -18.54 19.64
N ARG A 205 32.59 -19.85 19.67
CA ARG A 205 33.95 -20.39 19.69
C ARG A 205 34.75 -19.99 18.45
N LYS A 206 34.15 -20.07 17.25
CA LYS A 206 34.79 -19.63 16.02
C LYS A 206 35.13 -18.15 16.00
N THR A 207 34.33 -17.33 16.67
CA THR A 207 34.51 -15.88 16.72
C THR A 207 35.59 -15.45 17.71
N TYR A 208 35.64 -16.07 18.90
CA TYR A 208 36.46 -15.56 20.00
C TYR A 208 37.66 -16.44 20.38
N TRP A 209 37.70 -17.71 19.99
CA TRP A 209 38.81 -18.59 20.35
C TRP A 209 39.83 -18.67 19.21
N SER A 210 41.11 -18.68 19.55
CA SER A 210 42.19 -18.89 18.57
C SER A 210 42.08 -20.24 17.85
N SER A 211 41.59 -21.27 18.57
CA SER A 211 41.23 -22.56 18.01
C SER A 211 39.82 -22.94 18.46
N PRO A 212 38.84 -23.09 17.55
CA PRO A 212 37.44 -23.34 17.94
C PRO A 212 37.22 -24.69 18.64
N THR A 213 38.14 -25.64 18.49
CA THR A 213 38.06 -26.99 19.07
C THR A 213 38.86 -27.14 20.37
N ALA A 214 39.75 -26.20 20.69
CA ALA A 214 40.53 -26.22 21.92
C ALA A 214 40.09 -25.07 22.85
N PRO A 215 39.37 -25.36 23.95
CA PRO A 215 38.89 -24.32 24.85
C PRO A 215 40.07 -23.56 25.47
N PRO A 216 40.05 -22.22 25.46
CA PRO A 216 40.98 -21.45 26.27
C PRO A 216 40.67 -21.66 27.76
N PRO A 217 41.58 -21.28 28.68
CA PRO A 217 41.34 -21.39 30.11
C PRO A 217 40.00 -20.75 30.51
N VAL A 218 39.25 -21.41 31.39
CA VAL A 218 38.00 -20.89 31.94
C VAL A 218 38.28 -19.57 32.68
N GLY A 219 37.45 -18.56 32.46
CA GLY A 219 37.66 -17.20 33.00
C GLY A 219 38.66 -16.35 32.23
N SER A 220 39.21 -16.84 31.12
CA SER A 220 39.96 -15.99 30.18
C SER A 220 39.00 -15.07 29.41
N ALA A 221 39.49 -13.90 28.99
CA ALA A 221 38.68 -12.94 28.23
C ALA A 221 38.05 -13.53 26.95
N ALA A 222 38.75 -14.46 26.28
CA ALA A 222 38.25 -15.17 25.11
C ALA A 222 37.11 -16.15 25.45
N TYR A 223 37.24 -16.87 26.57
CA TYR A 223 36.19 -17.76 27.06
C TYR A 223 34.93 -16.95 27.41
N ASP A 224 35.10 -15.88 28.19
CA ASP A 224 34.00 -15.04 28.67
C ASP A 224 33.30 -14.27 27.55
N ALA A 225 34.03 -13.85 26.51
CA ALA A 225 33.44 -13.26 25.32
C ALA A 225 32.56 -14.26 24.55
N ALA A 226 33.04 -15.50 24.36
CA ALA A 226 32.25 -16.56 23.74
C ALA A 226 31.01 -16.90 24.58
N LEU A 227 31.15 -16.96 25.91
CA LEU A 227 30.05 -17.26 26.81
C LEU A 227 28.98 -16.17 26.77
N ARG A 228 29.37 -14.89 26.81
CA ARG A 228 28.44 -13.76 26.68
C ARG A 228 27.70 -13.78 25.34
N PHE A 229 28.40 -14.06 24.25
CA PHE A 229 27.76 -14.24 22.94
C PHE A 229 26.70 -15.34 23.00
N TYR A 230 27.06 -16.52 23.53
CA TYR A 230 26.11 -17.62 23.66
C TYR A 230 24.91 -17.23 24.51
N GLN A 231 25.12 -16.60 25.65
CA GLN A 231 24.03 -16.16 26.53
C GLN A 231 23.06 -15.18 25.86
N GLN A 232 23.56 -14.33 24.96
CA GLN A 232 22.76 -13.35 24.23
C GLN A 232 21.93 -13.97 23.08
N TYR A 233 22.49 -14.96 22.37
CA TYR A 233 21.89 -15.48 21.14
C TYR A 233 21.28 -16.88 21.27
N ALA A 234 21.63 -17.65 22.30
CA ALA A 234 21.05 -18.97 22.53
C ALA A 234 19.60 -18.88 23.02
N VAL A 235 18.84 -19.92 22.70
CA VAL A 235 17.45 -20.06 23.11
C VAL A 235 17.42 -20.47 24.57
N ARG A 236 16.79 -19.63 25.39
CA ARG A 236 16.61 -19.82 26.83
C ARG A 236 15.60 -20.94 27.13
N PRO A 237 15.63 -21.55 28.34
CA PRO A 237 14.76 -22.68 28.68
C PRO A 237 13.26 -22.44 28.43
N GLU A 238 12.76 -21.23 28.70
CA GLU A 238 11.36 -20.84 28.47
C GLU A 238 10.94 -20.89 26.99
N PHE A 239 11.89 -20.85 26.07
CA PHE A 239 11.67 -20.90 24.62
C PHE A 239 12.12 -22.23 23.99
N GLN A 240 12.47 -23.23 24.80
CA GLN A 240 12.95 -24.52 24.30
C GLN A 240 11.91 -25.24 23.41
N TRP A 241 12.38 -25.90 22.35
CA TRP A 241 11.53 -26.71 21.45
C TRP A 241 12.25 -27.96 20.94
N SER A 242 11.47 -28.96 20.52
CA SER A 242 11.96 -30.14 19.81
C SER A 242 10.87 -30.73 18.91
N TRP A 243 11.23 -31.01 17.67
CA TRP A 243 10.43 -31.73 16.67
C TRP A 243 10.91 -33.18 16.49
N ARG A 244 11.92 -33.63 17.25
CA ARG A 244 12.59 -34.93 17.05
C ARG A 244 11.60 -36.10 16.98
N ASP A 245 10.59 -36.10 17.85
CA ASP A 245 9.59 -37.17 17.92
C ASP A 245 8.35 -36.89 17.05
N THR A 246 8.31 -35.77 16.32
CA THR A 246 7.14 -35.32 15.55
C THR A 246 7.48 -34.67 14.20
N PRO A 247 8.31 -35.29 13.34
CA PRO A 247 8.76 -34.70 12.08
C PRO A 247 7.59 -34.33 11.14
N LEU A 248 6.52 -35.15 11.11
CA LEU A 248 5.32 -34.85 10.32
C LEU A 248 4.64 -33.53 10.75
N HIS A 249 4.60 -33.25 12.05
CA HIS A 249 4.04 -31.99 12.55
C HIS A 249 4.93 -30.80 12.21
N GLN A 250 6.25 -31.00 12.14
CA GLN A 250 7.15 -29.97 11.63
C GLN A 250 6.81 -29.61 10.18
N ASP A 251 6.51 -30.59 9.32
CA ASP A 251 6.13 -30.28 7.93
C ASP A 251 4.80 -29.53 7.82
N ILE A 252 3.81 -29.85 8.67
CA ILE A 252 2.57 -29.07 8.80
C ILE A 252 2.89 -27.64 9.24
N TYR A 253 3.74 -27.48 10.24
CA TYR A 253 4.22 -26.19 10.73
C TYR A 253 4.87 -25.35 9.63
N ARG A 254 5.79 -25.94 8.84
CA ARG A 254 6.42 -25.28 7.68
C ARG A 254 5.40 -24.87 6.62
N ARG A 255 4.34 -25.65 6.40
CA ARG A 255 3.26 -25.28 5.46
C ARG A 255 2.50 -24.06 5.95
N HIS A 256 2.14 -23.98 7.23
CA HIS A 256 1.46 -22.81 7.79
C HIS A 256 2.34 -21.55 7.76
N ILE A 257 3.65 -21.65 8.03
CA ILE A 257 4.58 -20.51 7.87
C ILE A 257 4.59 -20.02 6.42
N ARG A 258 4.79 -20.93 5.45
CA ARG A 258 4.77 -20.58 4.02
C ARG A 258 3.45 -19.96 3.59
N ALA A 259 2.32 -20.54 4.00
CA ALA A 259 1.00 -20.02 3.70
C ALA A 259 0.78 -18.62 4.28
N SER A 260 1.24 -18.37 5.52
CA SER A 260 1.20 -17.05 6.16
C SER A 260 2.05 -16.04 5.38
N ASN A 261 3.29 -16.39 5.05
CA ASN A 261 4.21 -15.54 4.30
C ASN A 261 3.67 -15.21 2.91
N ASP A 262 3.11 -16.18 2.20
CA ASP A 262 2.53 -15.97 0.87
C ASP A 262 1.27 -15.10 0.93
N ALA A 263 0.42 -15.26 1.95
CA ALA A 263 -0.74 -14.40 2.16
C ALA A 263 -0.31 -12.94 2.42
N PHE A 264 0.70 -12.71 3.27
CA PHE A 264 1.22 -11.36 3.49
C PHE A 264 1.90 -10.76 2.25
N ARG A 265 2.58 -11.56 1.43
CA ARG A 265 3.12 -11.10 0.14
C ARG A 265 1.98 -10.66 -0.79
N ARG A 266 0.90 -11.43 -0.89
CA ARG A 266 -0.29 -11.05 -1.66
C ARG A 266 -0.93 -9.77 -1.13
N THR A 267 -1.01 -9.60 0.19
CA THR A 267 -1.49 -8.35 0.81
C THR A 267 -0.66 -7.14 0.36
N ILE A 268 0.68 -7.26 0.28
CA ILE A 268 1.55 -6.19 -0.22
C ILE A 268 1.32 -5.94 -1.71
N THR A 269 1.15 -7.00 -2.51
CA THR A 269 0.81 -6.87 -3.94
C THR A 269 -0.53 -6.16 -4.16
N ASP A 270 -1.57 -6.51 -3.41
CA ASP A 270 -2.87 -5.87 -3.49
C ASP A 270 -2.79 -4.38 -3.11
N LEU A 271 -2.02 -4.03 -2.07
CA LEU A 271 -1.78 -2.63 -1.71
C LEU A 271 -1.04 -1.86 -2.82
N GLY A 272 -0.06 -2.50 -3.46
CA GLY A 272 0.61 -1.95 -4.64
C GLY A 272 -0.37 -1.67 -5.80
N ALA A 273 -1.33 -2.56 -6.02
CA ALA A 273 -2.37 -2.39 -7.03
C ALA A 273 -3.32 -1.22 -6.70
N VAL A 274 -3.68 -1.04 -5.42
CA VAL A 274 -4.45 0.13 -4.95
C VAL A 274 -3.70 1.42 -5.26
N ILE A 275 -2.42 1.50 -4.91
CA ILE A 275 -1.59 2.69 -5.18
C ILE A 275 -1.50 2.96 -6.69
N ALA A 276 -1.34 1.92 -7.52
CA ALA A 276 -1.34 2.06 -8.97
C ALA A 276 -2.68 2.57 -9.51
N ASN A 277 -3.81 2.10 -8.96
CA ASN A 277 -5.16 2.56 -9.33
C ASN A 277 -5.33 4.06 -9.04
N HIS A 278 -4.89 4.53 -7.86
CA HIS A 278 -4.87 5.94 -7.50
C HIS A 278 -4.01 6.78 -8.46
N ALA A 279 -2.81 6.30 -8.80
CA ALA A 279 -1.91 7.01 -9.70
C ALA A 279 -2.51 7.13 -11.12
N LEU A 280 -3.08 6.05 -11.65
CA LEU A 280 -3.75 6.05 -12.95
C LEU A 280 -4.94 7.00 -12.97
N SER A 281 -5.78 6.96 -11.93
CA SER A 281 -6.93 7.86 -11.81
C SER A 281 -6.50 9.33 -11.73
N THR A 282 -5.43 9.63 -11.02
CA THR A 282 -4.87 11.00 -10.93
C THR A 282 -4.38 11.50 -12.28
N VAL A 283 -3.64 10.67 -13.03
CA VAL A 283 -3.15 11.02 -14.37
C VAL A 283 -4.32 11.25 -15.34
N ASP A 284 -5.31 10.37 -15.33
CA ASP A 284 -6.50 10.48 -16.19
C ASP A 284 -7.33 11.75 -15.88
N ALA A 285 -7.50 12.09 -14.60
CA ALA A 285 -8.14 13.33 -14.18
C ALA A 285 -7.36 14.57 -14.65
N TYR A 286 -6.03 14.53 -14.55
CA TYR A 286 -5.16 15.61 -15.04
C TYR A 286 -5.23 15.79 -16.56
N VAL A 287 -5.18 14.69 -17.32
CA VAL A 287 -5.32 14.74 -18.80
C VAL A 287 -6.70 15.27 -19.17
N SER A 288 -7.76 14.80 -18.52
CA SER A 288 -9.13 15.26 -18.75
C SER A 288 -9.29 16.76 -18.48
N LEU A 289 -8.72 17.26 -17.37
CA LEU A 289 -8.69 18.68 -17.07
C LEU A 289 -7.95 19.47 -18.16
N ARG A 290 -6.78 18.98 -18.61
CA ARG A 290 -5.96 19.66 -19.61
C ARG A 290 -6.62 19.73 -20.99
N LEU A 291 -7.33 18.67 -21.39
CA LEU A 291 -8.09 18.65 -22.64
C LEU A 291 -9.25 19.67 -22.58
N ARG A 292 -10.00 19.71 -21.48
CA ARG A 292 -11.07 20.71 -21.29
C ARG A 292 -10.57 22.14 -21.36
N LEU A 293 -9.42 22.43 -20.75
CA LEU A 293 -8.82 23.76 -20.80
C LEU A 293 -8.44 24.17 -22.22
N ARG A 294 -7.93 23.22 -23.04
CA ARG A 294 -7.62 23.48 -24.46
C ARG A 294 -8.87 23.76 -25.28
N ASP A 295 -9.93 22.98 -25.09
CA ASP A 295 -11.19 23.17 -25.80
C ASP A 295 -11.84 24.52 -25.44
N ALA A 296 -11.75 24.92 -24.17
CA ALA A 296 -12.22 26.22 -23.70
C ALA A 296 -11.45 27.39 -24.33
N SER A 297 -10.13 27.28 -24.46
CA SER A 297 -9.30 28.29 -25.14
C SER A 297 -9.58 28.36 -26.64
N ALA A 298 -9.68 27.23 -27.33
CA ALA A 298 -9.99 27.19 -28.77
C ALA A 298 -11.39 27.75 -29.08
N GLY A 299 -12.38 27.50 -28.21
CA GLY A 299 -13.72 28.07 -28.33
C GLY A 299 -13.77 29.57 -28.04
N ALA A 300 -12.90 30.09 -27.18
CA ALA A 300 -12.77 31.52 -26.94
C ALA A 300 -12.20 32.24 -28.17
N ASP A 301 -11.18 31.67 -28.82
CA ASP A 301 -10.59 32.25 -30.03
C ASP A 301 -11.55 32.21 -31.24
N ALA A 302 -12.36 31.15 -31.37
CA ALA A 302 -13.40 31.06 -32.42
C ALA A 302 -14.64 31.93 -32.16
N GLY A 303 -14.86 32.38 -30.92
CA GLY A 303 -15.93 33.30 -30.54
C GLY A 303 -15.58 34.79 -30.72
N VAL A 304 -14.31 35.10 -31.02
CA VAL A 304 -13.83 36.45 -31.37
C VAL A 304 -13.76 36.60 -32.90
N ASP A 305 -14.78 36.10 -33.60
CA ASP A 305 -15.13 36.51 -34.96
C ASP A 305 -16.50 37.21 -34.95
N LEU A 306 -16.64 38.17 -34.00
CA LEU A 306 -17.73 39.13 -33.99
C LEU A 306 -17.33 40.32 -34.89
N GLY A 307 -17.50 40.14 -36.19
CA GLY A 307 -18.02 41.20 -37.08
C GLY A 307 -17.33 42.56 -37.07
N THR A 308 -16.04 42.68 -36.78
CA THR A 308 -15.27 43.89 -37.11
C THR A 308 -14.63 43.75 -38.49
N SER A 309 -15.46 43.58 -39.52
CA SER A 309 -15.07 44.05 -40.85
C SER A 309 -15.08 45.58 -40.80
N VAL A 310 -13.98 46.20 -40.35
CA VAL A 310 -13.76 47.62 -40.60
C VAL A 310 -13.53 47.76 -42.10
N SER A 311 -14.60 48.09 -42.81
CA SER A 311 -14.54 48.47 -44.22
C SER A 311 -13.59 49.66 -44.36
N PHE A 312 -12.43 49.46 -44.97
CA PHE A 312 -11.50 50.52 -45.36
C PHE A 312 -12.04 51.43 -46.50
N ARG A 313 -13.36 51.47 -46.72
CA ARG A 313 -14.01 52.27 -47.77
C ARG A 313 -14.61 53.59 -47.24
N THR A 314 -14.16 54.09 -46.09
CA THR A 314 -14.62 55.39 -45.54
C THR A 314 -13.49 56.19 -44.88
N LEU A 315 -12.34 56.27 -45.56
CA LEU A 315 -11.27 57.25 -45.27
C LEU A 315 -10.85 58.01 -46.54
N GLY A 316 -11.83 58.36 -47.38
CA GLY A 316 -11.63 59.12 -48.63
C GLY A 316 -12.39 60.45 -48.72
N SER A 317 -13.28 60.78 -47.79
CA SER A 317 -14.21 61.91 -47.93
C SER A 317 -14.02 63.09 -46.97
N ILE A 318 -13.00 63.07 -46.09
CA ILE A 318 -12.79 64.16 -45.10
C ILE A 318 -11.61 65.10 -45.46
N VAL A 319 -10.81 64.81 -46.50
CA VAL A 319 -9.70 65.71 -46.92
C VAL A 319 -10.03 66.54 -48.18
N ARG A 320 -11.22 66.38 -48.77
CA ARG A 320 -11.63 67.13 -49.98
C ARG A 320 -12.74 68.15 -49.66
N ARG A 321 -12.54 68.96 -48.61
CA ARG A 321 -13.40 70.12 -48.30
C ARG A 321 -12.66 71.22 -47.53
N ALA A 322 -11.44 71.57 -47.97
CA ALA A 322 -10.69 72.70 -47.42
C ALA A 322 -9.76 73.43 -48.43
N ARG A 323 -9.97 73.26 -49.74
CA ARG A 323 -9.26 74.04 -50.78
C ARG A 323 -10.14 74.28 -52.01
N SER A 324 -11.17 75.12 -51.87
CA SER A 324 -11.81 75.81 -52.99
C SER A 324 -12.72 76.92 -52.46
N SER A 325 -12.14 78.05 -52.05
CA SER A 325 -12.82 79.36 -52.00
C SER A 325 -11.82 80.49 -51.70
N THR A 326 -11.12 80.93 -52.74
CA THR A 326 -10.76 82.34 -53.01
C THR A 326 -11.45 82.65 -54.33
N PRO A 327 -12.36 83.65 -54.41
CA PRO A 327 -12.04 85.07 -54.63
C PRO A 327 -12.95 86.00 -53.78
N GLU A 328 -12.81 87.33 -53.67
CA GLU A 328 -12.15 88.39 -54.42
C GLU A 328 -11.26 89.28 -53.53
#